data_AF-A0A2U1CZ73-F1
#
_entry.id   AF-A0A2U1CZ73-F1
#
_cell.length_a   1.000
_cell.length_b   1.000
_cell.length_c   1.000
_cell.angle_alpha   90.00
_cell.angle_beta   90.00
_cell.angle_gamma   90.00
#
_symmetry.space_group_name_H-M   'P 1'
#
loop_
_entity.id
_entity.type
_entity.pdbx_description
1 polymer ?
#
loop_
_entity_poly.entity_id
_entity_poly.type
_entity_poly.pdbx_seq_one_letter_code
_entity_poly.pdbx_strand_id
1 'polypeptide(L)'
;MIGVASSALFDLERPSHERAINRLEQWGVSASETFFLGGMRKERILQVLQPPMCFDDQRTHLTAHAAGIPMAHIPFGIANIP
;
A
#
# COMPACT_ATOMS: atom_id res chain seq x y z
N MET A 1 14.56 2.75 -20.83
CA MET A 1 13.25 2.84 -20.16
C MET A 1 13.53 2.88 -18.67
N ILE A 2 13.28 3.99 -17.97
CA ILE A 2 13.46 4.04 -16.51
C ILE A 2 12.26 3.30 -15.93
N GLY A 3 12.46 2.07 -15.45
CA GLY A 3 11.43 1.35 -14.71
C GLY A 3 11.27 2.00 -13.34
N VAL A 4 10.06 2.38 -12.97
CA VAL A 4 9.75 2.80 -11.59
C VAL A 4 9.42 1.52 -10.82
N ALA A 5 10.18 1.23 -9.77
CA ALA A 5 9.86 0.12 -8.87
C ALA A 5 8.56 0.44 -8.13
N SER A 6 7.60 -0.48 -8.14
CA SER A 6 6.33 -0.36 -7.43
C SER A 6 6.30 -1.32 -6.24
N SER A 7 5.94 -0.83 -5.06
CA SER A 7 5.84 -1.66 -3.86
C SER A 7 4.43 -1.60 -3.29
N ALA A 8 3.88 -2.75 -2.91
CA ALA A 8 2.59 -2.83 -2.22
C ALA A 8 2.80 -3.08 -0.72
N LEU A 9 2.12 -2.30 0.11
CA LEU A 9 2.21 -2.34 1.58
C LEU A 9 0.85 -2.70 2.16
N PHE A 10 0.75 -3.87 2.79
CA PHE A 10 -0.50 -4.37 3.38
C PHE A 10 -0.38 -4.50 4.89
N ASP A 11 -1.30 -3.88 5.63
CA ASP A 11 -1.47 -4.15 7.05
C ASP A 11 -2.42 -5.35 7.23
N LEU A 12 -1.89 -6.53 6.95
CA LEU A 12 -2.63 -7.79 6.97
C LEU A 12 -1.90 -8.80 7.86
N GLU A 13 -2.67 -9.44 8.74
CA GLU A 13 -2.23 -10.62 9.51
C GLU A 13 -2.57 -11.92 8.74
N ARG A 14 -1.84 -13.01 9.02
CA ARG A 14 -2.20 -14.34 8.46
C ARG A 14 -3.58 -14.74 8.98
N PRO A 15 -4.51 -15.27 8.15
CA PRO A 15 -4.32 -15.85 6.80
C PRO A 15 -4.64 -14.89 5.63
N SER A 16 -4.92 -13.61 5.87
CA SER A 16 -5.53 -12.72 4.87
C SER A 16 -4.64 -12.34 3.67
N HIS A 17 -3.32 -12.56 3.76
CA HIS A 17 -2.34 -12.25 2.70
C HIS A 17 -2.62 -12.94 1.36
N GLU A 18 -3.05 -14.21 1.36
CA GLU A 18 -3.36 -14.96 0.13
C GLU A 18 -4.51 -14.31 -0.66
N ARG A 19 -5.51 -13.76 0.05
CA ARG A 19 -6.63 -13.05 -0.61
C ARG A 19 -6.18 -11.76 -1.29
N ALA A 20 -5.20 -11.07 -0.71
CA ALA A 20 -4.68 -9.83 -1.29
C ALA A 20 -3.91 -10.13 -2.58
N ILE A 21 -3.06 -11.15 -2.57
CA ILE A 21 -2.30 -11.60 -3.76
C ILE A 21 -3.27 -11.99 -4.88
N ASN A 22 -4.24 -12.87 -4.58
CA ASN A 22 -5.21 -13.32 -5.57
C ASN A 22 -6.02 -12.17 -6.20
N ARG A 23 -6.36 -11.11 -5.44
CA ARG A 23 -7.03 -9.93 -6.01
C ARG A 23 -6.14 -9.14 -6.96
N LEU A 24 -4.88 -8.90 -6.59
CA LEU A 24 -3.94 -8.16 -7.44
C LEU A 24 -3.75 -8.91 -8.77
N GLU A 25 -3.60 -10.23 -8.70
CA GLU A 25 -3.51 -11.09 -9.89
C GLU A 25 -4.78 -11.01 -10.76
N GLN A 26 -5.97 -11.10 -10.15
CA GLN A 26 -7.25 -10.96 -10.87
C GLN A 26 -7.39 -9.60 -11.57
N TRP A 27 -6.84 -8.53 -11.00
CA TRP A 27 -6.83 -7.19 -11.60
C TRP A 27 -5.70 -6.97 -12.61
N GLY A 28 -4.82 -7.96 -12.81
CA GLY A 28 -3.64 -7.82 -13.67
C GLY A 28 -2.62 -6.81 -13.14
N VAL A 29 -2.63 -6.54 -11.83
CA VAL A 29 -1.72 -5.61 -11.17
C VAL A 29 -0.55 -6.39 -10.59
N SER A 30 0.67 -6.03 -10.98
CA SER A 30 1.90 -6.56 -10.39
C SER A 30 2.68 -5.46 -9.67
N ALA A 31 3.21 -5.80 -8.50
CA ALA A 31 4.16 -4.97 -7.78
C ALA A 31 5.56 -5.58 -7.93
N SER A 32 6.58 -4.74 -8.00
CA SER A 32 7.98 -5.19 -7.92
C SER A 32 8.25 -5.89 -6.58
N GLU A 33 7.66 -5.37 -5.50
CA GLU A 33 7.78 -5.93 -4.15
C GLU A 33 6.44 -5.84 -3.39
N THR A 34 6.18 -6.80 -2.50
CA THR A 34 4.98 -6.78 -1.63
C THR A 34 5.38 -7.07 -0.19
N PHE A 35 4.94 -6.21 0.73
CA PHE A 35 5.24 -6.31 2.16
C PHE A 35 3.95 -6.51 2.96
N PHE A 36 3.93 -7.53 3.82
CA PHE A 36 2.87 -7.79 4.80
C PHE A 36 3.36 -7.38 6.19
N LEU A 37 2.77 -6.33 6.75
CA LEU A 37 3.30 -5.65 7.93
C LEU A 37 2.89 -6.31 9.25
N GLY A 38 1.81 -7.10 9.27
CA GLY A 38 1.35 -7.84 10.45
C GLY A 38 1.19 -6.94 11.69
N GLY A 39 0.55 -5.79 11.56
CA GLY A 39 0.40 -4.81 12.64
C GLY A 39 1.59 -3.86 12.83
N MET A 40 2.66 -3.99 12.05
CA MET A 40 3.73 -2.99 12.04
C MET A 40 3.22 -1.67 11.44
N ARG A 41 3.50 -0.58 12.17
CA ARG A 41 3.26 0.79 11.73
C ARG A 41 3.88 1.09 10.36
N LYS A 42 3.03 1.42 9.38
CA LYS A 42 3.41 1.72 7.99
C LYS A 42 4.43 2.86 7.89
N GLU A 43 4.38 3.81 8.82
CA GLU A 43 5.31 4.93 8.91
C GLU A 43 6.77 4.48 8.99
N ARG A 44 7.06 3.43 9.75
CA ARG A 44 8.42 2.90 9.91
C ARG A 44 8.97 2.41 8.57
N ILE A 45 8.11 1.76 7.78
CA ILE A 45 8.52 1.23 6.47
C ILE A 45 8.66 2.37 5.46
N LEU A 46 7.74 3.33 5.44
CA LEU A 46 7.83 4.50 4.56
C LEU A 46 9.10 5.34 4.83
N GLN A 47 9.53 5.44 6.10
CA GLN A 47 10.78 6.11 6.46
C GLN A 47 12.03 5.43 5.89
N VAL A 48 12.01 4.11 5.70
CA VAL A 48 13.14 3.34 5.14
C VAL A 48 13.06 3.28 3.61
N LEU A 49 11.88 2.99 3.07
CA LEU A 49 11.68 2.87 1.62
C LEU A 49 11.83 4.21 0.90
N GLN A 50 11.48 5.33 1.56
CA GLN A 50 11.53 6.68 0.98
C GLN A 50 10.97 6.74 -0.46
N PRO A 51 9.74 6.24 -0.70
CA PRO A 51 9.20 6.24 -2.05
C PRO A 51 8.97 7.68 -2.53
N PRO A 52 9.09 7.94 -3.84
CA PRO A 52 8.85 9.27 -4.40
C PRO A 52 7.38 9.70 -4.28
N MET A 53 6.45 8.77 -4.11
CA MET A 53 5.06 9.04 -3.77
C MET A 53 4.39 7.83 -3.10
N CYS A 54 3.32 8.06 -2.35
CA CYS A 54 2.50 7.02 -1.74
C CYS A 54 1.00 7.27 -2.02
N PHE A 55 0.24 6.19 -2.22
CA PHE A 55 -1.21 6.21 -2.32
C PHE A 55 -1.80 5.43 -1.15
N ASP A 56 -2.83 5.99 -0.52
CA ASP A 56 -3.50 5.36 0.60
C ASP A 56 -4.99 5.70 0.61
N ASP A 57 -5.83 4.76 1.02
CA ASP A 57 -7.28 4.97 1.14
C ASP A 57 -7.70 5.46 2.53
N GLN A 58 -6.81 5.37 3.52
CA GLN A 58 -7.06 5.81 4.89
C GLN A 58 -6.37 7.15 5.18
N ARG A 59 -7.20 8.15 5.51
CA ARG A 59 -6.71 9.51 5.86
C ARG A 59 -5.77 9.52 7.06
N THR A 60 -5.95 8.59 8.00
CA THR A 60 -5.08 8.41 9.18
C THR A 60 -3.63 8.14 8.80
N HIS A 61 -3.38 7.44 7.69
CA HIS A 61 -2.02 7.20 7.18
C HIS A 61 -1.39 8.45 6.56
N LEU A 62 -2.20 9.37 6.05
CA LEU A 62 -1.72 10.61 5.42
C LEU A 62 -1.30 11.67 6.43
N THR A 63 -1.91 11.66 7.62
CA THR A 63 -1.53 12.53 8.74
C THR A 63 -0.25 12.07 9.42
N ALA A 64 0.14 10.81 9.22
CA ALA A 64 1.37 10.29 9.78
C ALA A 64 2.54 10.85 8.97
N HIS A 65 3.33 11.73 9.61
CA HIS A 65 4.45 12.47 9.04
C HIS A 65 5.54 11.57 8.43
N ALA A 66 5.28 10.98 7.27
CA ALA A 66 6.28 10.50 6.34
C ALA A 66 6.98 11.75 5.77
N ALA A 67 7.93 12.28 6.54
CA ALA A 67 8.54 13.61 6.40
C ALA A 67 9.00 13.90 4.95
N GLY A 68 8.12 14.51 4.15
CA GLY A 68 8.42 14.92 2.78
C GLY A 68 8.03 13.92 1.69
N ILE A 69 7.39 12.79 2.01
CA ILE A 69 6.85 11.87 0.98
C ILE A 69 5.53 12.45 0.46
N PRO A 70 5.40 12.73 -0.85
CA PRO A 70 4.12 13.09 -1.46
C PRO A 70 3.10 11.96 -1.28
N MET A 71 1.93 12.27 -0.73
CA MET A 71 0.87 11.28 -0.51
C MET A 71 -0.45 11.72 -1.16
N ALA A 72 -1.14 10.78 -1.81
CA ALA A 72 -2.46 11.00 -2.40
C ALA A 72 -3.50 10.13 -1.70
N HIS A 73 -4.56 10.77 -1.19
CA HIS A 73 -5.73 10.07 -0.67
C HIS A 73 -6.53 9.48 -1.83
N ILE A 74 -6.76 8.18 -1.82
CA ILE A 74 -7.72 7.52 -2.71
C ILE A 74 -9.02 7.35 -1.92
N PRO A 75 -10.00 8.26 -2.06
CA PRO A 75 -11.29 8.08 -1.41
C PRO A 75 -11.88 6.73 -1.86
N PHE A 76 -12.45 5.99 -0.91
CA PHE A 76 -13.04 4.67 -1.17
C PHE A 76 -13.88 4.71 -2.47
N GLY A 77 -13.59 3.77 -3.36
CA GLY A 77 -14.34 3.60 -4.60
C GLY A 77 -15.77 3.13 -4.34
N ILE A 78 -16.45 2.69 -5.39
CA ILE A 78 -17.78 2.08 -5.28
C ILE A 78 -17.71 0.95 -4.24
N ALA A 79 -18.52 1.04 -3.19
CA ALA A 79 -18.64 -0.04 -2.22
C ALA A 79 -19.06 -1.31 -2.97
N ASN A 80 -18.35 -2.42 -2.76
CA ASN A 80 -18.81 -3.70 -3.27
C ASN A 80 -20.15 -3.99 -2.59
N ILE A 81 -21.23 -3.84 -3.36
CA ILE A 81 -22.56 -4.24 -2.94
C ILE A 81 -22.52 -5.77 -2.84
N PRO A 82 -22.97 -6.37 -1.73
CA PRO A 82 -23.00 -7.82 -1.55
C PRO A 82 -23.69 -8.58 -2.69
#